data_AF-A0A0D8HM01-F1
#
_entry.id   AF-A0A0D8HM01-F1
#
_cell.length_a   1.000
_cell.length_b   1.000
_cell.length_c   1.000
_cell.angle_alpha   90.00
_cell.angle_beta   90.00
_cell.angle_gamma   90.00
#
_symmetry.space_group_name_H-M   'P 1'
#
loop_
_entity.id
_entity.type
_entity.pdbx_description
1 polymer ?
#
loop_
_entity_poly.entity_id
_entity_poly.type
_entity_poly.pdbx_seq_one_letter_code
_entity_poly.pdbx_strand_id
1 'polypeptide(L)'
;MKNRVISESIEVNTSASNVFDLLAQPKKHSSFDGSNSVKGNISGPDRLYLGAKFSMSMKLGIPYRITNEVVEFEEGRIIAWRHWGHHIWRYELLELDASRCRVTETFDYRNARSPKMLELTKAPKTNQRSIIATLNRIAKLYS
;
A
#
# COMPACT_ATOMS: atom_id res chain seq x y z
N MET A 1 25.24 3.64 2.10
CA MET A 1 23.98 4.41 2.28
C MET A 1 22.98 3.52 2.97
N LYS A 2 22.25 3.98 4.02
CA LYS A 2 21.18 3.16 4.61
C LYS A 2 20.12 2.90 3.54
N ASN A 3 19.82 1.63 3.26
CA ASN A 3 18.76 1.26 2.33
C ASN A 3 17.41 1.61 2.99
N ARG A 4 16.76 2.69 2.53
CA ARG A 4 15.49 3.22 3.08
C ARG A 4 14.28 2.71 2.32
N VAL A 5 14.29 1.43 2.03
CA VAL A 5 13.25 0.71 1.30
C VAL A 5 12.98 -0.57 2.08
N ILE A 6 11.71 -0.79 2.41
CA ILE A 6 11.24 -2.04 3.02
C ILE A 6 10.27 -2.65 2.03
N SER A 7 10.48 -3.90 1.66
CA SER A 7 9.65 -4.58 0.66
C SER A 7 9.47 -6.04 1.08
N GLU A 8 8.28 -6.56 0.85
CA GLU A 8 7.97 -7.99 0.98
C GLU A 8 7.06 -8.40 -0.18
N SER A 9 6.99 -9.70 -0.44
CA SER A 9 6.21 -10.24 -1.54
C SER A 9 5.52 -11.55 -1.15
N ILE A 10 4.37 -11.84 -1.76
CA ILE A 10 3.68 -13.12 -1.65
C ILE A 10 3.12 -13.53 -3.02
N GLU A 11 2.93 -14.83 -3.23
CA GLU A 11 2.14 -15.34 -4.35
C GLU A 11 0.66 -15.43 -3.94
N VAL A 12 -0.22 -15.07 -4.88
CA VAL A 12 -1.67 -15.05 -4.68
C VAL A 12 -2.32 -15.87 -5.80
N ASN A 13 -3.31 -16.68 -5.44
CA ASN A 13 -4.05 -17.57 -6.37
C ASN A 13 -5.11 -16.80 -7.17
N THR A 14 -4.69 -15.72 -7.82
CA THR A 14 -5.51 -14.97 -8.78
C THR A 14 -4.61 -14.21 -9.75
N SER A 15 -5.18 -13.68 -10.83
CA SER A 15 -4.43 -12.85 -11.79
C SER A 15 -4.02 -11.50 -11.20
N ALA A 16 -2.96 -10.90 -11.73
CA ALA A 16 -2.51 -9.56 -11.37
C ALA A 16 -3.61 -8.52 -11.58
N SER A 17 -4.43 -8.66 -12.64
CA SER A 17 -5.57 -7.77 -12.88
C SER A 17 -6.56 -7.76 -11.71
N ASN A 18 -6.88 -8.93 -11.14
CA ASN A 18 -7.83 -9.03 -10.04
C ASN A 18 -7.29 -8.37 -8.77
N VAL A 19 -5.99 -8.53 -8.47
CA VAL A 19 -5.35 -7.84 -7.34
C VAL A 19 -5.26 -6.34 -7.62
N PHE A 20 -4.93 -5.93 -8.84
CA PHE A 20 -4.86 -4.53 -9.22
C PHE A 20 -6.21 -3.84 -9.04
N ASP A 21 -7.29 -4.47 -9.46
CA ASP A 21 -8.65 -3.95 -9.29
C ASP A 21 -9.03 -3.80 -7.82
N LEU A 22 -8.56 -4.68 -6.94
CA LEU A 22 -8.72 -4.56 -5.49
C LEU A 22 -7.94 -3.33 -4.97
N LEU A 23 -6.68 -3.18 -5.36
CA LEU A 23 -5.79 -2.09 -4.92
C LEU A 23 -6.25 -0.72 -5.44
N ALA A 24 -6.75 -0.67 -6.68
CA ALA A 24 -7.25 0.55 -7.32
C ALA A 24 -8.60 1.02 -6.75
N GLN A 25 -9.26 0.23 -5.89
CA GLN A 25 -10.50 0.63 -5.21
C GLN A 25 -10.17 1.13 -3.80
N PRO A 26 -10.07 2.46 -3.59
CA PRO A 26 -9.57 3.00 -2.33
C PRO A 26 -10.51 2.64 -1.18
N LYS A 27 -11.83 2.56 -1.43
CA LYS A 27 -12.85 2.12 -0.44
C LYS A 27 -12.62 0.71 0.10
N LYS A 28 -11.94 -0.18 -0.64
CA LYS A 28 -11.60 -1.53 -0.19
C LYS A 28 -10.33 -1.61 0.63
N HIS A 29 -9.53 -0.54 0.69
CA HIS A 29 -8.21 -0.58 1.32
C HIS A 29 -8.22 -1.03 2.79
N SER A 30 -9.28 -0.69 3.54
CA SER A 30 -9.42 -1.13 4.93
C SER A 30 -9.64 -2.63 5.09
N SER A 31 -10.09 -3.36 4.06
CA SER A 31 -10.34 -4.80 4.17
C SER A 31 -9.06 -5.63 4.20
N PHE A 32 -7.98 -5.10 3.63
CA PHE A 32 -6.68 -5.78 3.57
C PHE A 32 -5.55 -5.07 4.31
N ASP A 33 -5.71 -3.83 4.79
CA ASP A 33 -4.69 -3.11 5.58
C ASP A 33 -4.18 -3.94 6.78
N GLY A 34 -2.92 -4.35 6.76
CA GLY A 34 -2.28 -5.12 7.84
C GLY A 34 -1.89 -4.30 9.06
N SER A 35 -1.85 -2.97 8.96
CA SER A 35 -1.48 -2.09 10.09
C SER A 35 -2.61 -1.93 11.11
N ASN A 36 -3.85 -2.19 10.69
CA ASN A 36 -5.09 -1.84 11.40
C ASN A 36 -5.23 -0.35 11.71
N SER A 37 -4.38 0.50 11.14
CA SER A 37 -4.43 1.94 11.34
C SER A 37 -5.49 2.56 10.43
N VAL A 38 -5.79 1.94 9.28
CA VAL A 38 -6.85 2.39 8.38
C VAL A 38 -8.21 2.04 8.97
N LYS A 39 -9.03 3.07 9.26
CA LYS A 39 -10.37 2.91 9.83
C LYS A 39 -11.51 3.07 8.80
N GLY A 40 -11.17 3.33 7.54
CA GLY A 40 -12.14 3.56 6.47
C GLY A 40 -12.50 5.05 6.32
N ASN A 41 -13.78 5.33 6.05
CA ASN A 41 -14.31 6.66 5.68
C ASN A 41 -13.45 7.33 4.58
N ILE A 42 -13.34 6.60 3.48
CA ILE A 42 -12.44 6.91 2.38
C ILE A 42 -13.18 7.80 1.39
N SER A 43 -12.64 8.99 1.14
CA SER A 43 -13.13 9.93 0.12
C SER A 43 -12.19 9.93 -1.07
N GLY A 44 -12.72 9.96 -2.28
CA GLY A 44 -11.93 9.91 -3.51
C GLY A 44 -12.75 9.29 -4.65
N PRO A 45 -12.14 9.06 -5.82
CA PRO A 45 -12.80 8.35 -6.90
C PRO A 45 -13.09 6.89 -6.52
N ASP A 46 -14.04 6.26 -7.21
CA ASP A 46 -14.34 4.83 -7.02
C ASP A 46 -13.18 3.94 -7.49
N ARG A 47 -12.46 4.37 -8.52
CA ARG A 47 -11.22 3.76 -9.02
C ARG A 47 -10.10 4.80 -9.07
N LEU A 48 -8.94 4.44 -8.57
CA LEU A 48 -7.72 5.25 -8.65
C LEU A 48 -7.18 5.30 -10.07
N TYR A 49 -6.51 6.40 -10.40
CA TYR A 49 -5.79 6.66 -11.64
C TYR A 49 -4.60 7.58 -11.31
N LEU A 50 -3.68 7.78 -12.25
CA LEU A 50 -2.52 8.64 -12.02
C LEU A 50 -2.94 10.07 -11.60
N GLY A 51 -2.39 10.59 -10.51
CA GLY A 51 -2.73 11.90 -9.95
C GLY A 51 -4.05 11.93 -9.16
N ALA A 52 -4.80 10.83 -9.09
CA ALA A 52 -5.99 10.74 -8.25
C ALA A 52 -5.63 11.00 -6.79
N LYS A 53 -6.51 11.74 -6.10
CA LYS A 53 -6.38 12.00 -4.67
C LYS A 53 -7.47 11.26 -3.91
N PHE A 54 -7.07 10.64 -2.81
CA PHE A 54 -7.99 9.98 -1.90
C PHE A 54 -7.56 10.20 -0.47
N SER A 55 -8.52 10.35 0.43
CA SER A 55 -8.26 10.54 1.85
C SER A 55 -8.81 9.38 2.64
N MET A 56 -8.11 9.03 3.72
CA MET A 56 -8.45 7.90 4.58
C MET A 56 -8.44 8.35 6.03
N SER A 57 -9.39 7.86 6.82
CA SER A 57 -9.35 8.02 8.27
C SER A 57 -8.42 6.96 8.87
N MET A 58 -7.51 7.43 9.71
CA MET A 58 -6.47 6.64 10.34
C MET A 58 -6.59 6.73 11.86
N LYS A 59 -6.11 5.72 12.58
CA LYS A 59 -5.98 5.77 14.04
C LYS A 59 -4.72 5.03 14.48
N LEU A 60 -3.77 5.79 15.03
CA LEU A 60 -2.58 5.28 15.70
C LEU A 60 -2.42 6.08 16.99
N GLY A 61 -2.91 5.53 18.10
CA GLY A 61 -3.14 6.28 19.34
C GLY A 61 -4.33 7.24 19.17
N ILE A 62 -4.12 8.36 18.48
CA ILE A 62 -5.15 9.36 18.18
C ILE A 62 -5.71 9.20 16.75
N PRO A 63 -6.98 9.55 16.51
CA PRO A 63 -7.54 9.64 15.15
C PRO A 63 -6.88 10.76 14.35
N TYR A 64 -6.62 10.52 13.07
CA TYR A 64 -6.16 11.53 12.11
C TYR A 64 -6.66 11.20 10.70
N ARG A 65 -6.57 12.16 9.77
CA ARG A 65 -6.89 11.95 8.35
C ARG A 65 -5.64 12.17 7.52
N ILE A 66 -5.48 11.32 6.51
CA ILE A 66 -4.37 11.44 5.56
C ILE A 66 -4.93 11.54 4.14
N THR A 67 -4.40 12.46 3.34
CA THR A 67 -4.71 12.57 1.91
C THR A 67 -3.50 12.10 1.12
N ASN A 68 -3.73 11.09 0.30
CA ASN A 68 -2.76 10.51 -0.61
C ASN A 68 -3.02 11.01 -2.04
N GLU A 69 -1.96 11.02 -2.83
CA GLU A 69 -1.98 11.25 -4.27
C GLU A 69 -1.28 10.06 -4.95
N VAL A 70 -1.91 9.52 -5.99
CA VAL A 70 -1.35 8.45 -6.82
C VAL A 70 -0.24 9.03 -7.68
N VAL A 71 0.98 8.51 -7.53
CA VAL A 71 2.19 9.01 -8.21
C VAL A 71 2.75 8.04 -9.24
N GLU A 72 2.38 6.77 -9.17
CA GLU A 72 2.72 5.75 -10.16
C GLU A 72 1.46 4.95 -10.44
N PHE A 73 1.18 4.72 -11.72
CA PHE A 73 0.01 3.97 -12.15
C PHE A 73 0.30 3.37 -13.52
N GLU A 74 0.48 2.06 -13.54
CA GLU A 74 0.52 1.22 -14.72
C GLU A 74 -0.52 0.12 -14.53
N GLU A 75 -1.61 0.20 -15.30
CA GLU A 75 -2.77 -0.68 -15.18
C GLU A 75 -2.36 -2.16 -15.15
N GLY A 76 -2.80 -2.89 -14.12
CA GLY A 76 -2.47 -4.30 -13.91
C GLY A 76 -1.05 -4.61 -13.41
N ARG A 77 -0.18 -3.60 -13.24
CA ARG A 77 1.25 -3.83 -12.92
C ARG A 77 1.76 -3.04 -11.73
N ILE A 78 1.56 -1.72 -11.69
CA ILE A 78 2.16 -0.86 -10.66
C ILE A 78 1.15 0.17 -10.20
N ILE A 79 0.99 0.32 -8.89
CA ILE A 79 0.28 1.46 -8.31
C ILE A 79 1.02 1.95 -7.08
N ALA A 80 1.27 3.25 -6.99
CA ALA A 80 1.91 3.85 -5.83
C ALA A 80 1.28 5.18 -5.47
N TRP A 81 1.26 5.48 -4.18
CA TRP A 81 0.80 6.76 -3.68
C TRP A 81 1.67 7.27 -2.55
N ARG A 82 1.57 8.58 -2.32
CA ARG A 82 2.23 9.27 -1.21
C ARG A 82 1.33 10.35 -0.65
N HIS A 83 1.60 10.74 0.58
CA HIS A 83 1.01 11.94 1.18
C HIS A 83 2.08 13.02 1.37
N TRP A 84 1.74 14.08 2.10
CA TRP A 84 2.64 15.20 2.43
C TRP A 84 3.99 14.79 3.05
N GLY A 85 4.09 13.60 3.66
CA GLY A 85 5.32 13.06 4.26
C GLY A 85 6.33 12.55 3.22
N HIS A 86 5.94 12.47 1.95
CA HIS A 86 6.74 12.09 0.78
C HIS A 86 7.33 10.67 0.79
N HIS A 87 7.02 9.82 1.77
CA HIS A 87 7.25 8.39 1.61
C HIS A 87 6.19 7.79 0.68
N ILE A 88 6.59 6.78 -0.08
CA ILE A 88 5.79 6.13 -1.10
C ILE A 88 5.40 4.75 -0.60
N TRP A 89 4.11 4.44 -0.72
CA TRP A 89 3.57 3.09 -0.62
C TRP A 89 3.35 2.60 -2.04
N ARG A 90 4.03 1.53 -2.44
CA ARG A 90 4.00 1.00 -3.81
C ARG A 90 3.57 -0.46 -3.77
N TYR A 91 2.70 -0.83 -4.71
CA TYR A 91 2.40 -2.19 -5.05
C TYR A 91 2.89 -2.49 -6.46
N GLU A 92 3.59 -3.61 -6.61
CA GLU A 92 4.04 -4.16 -7.89
C GLU A 92 3.45 -5.56 -8.04
N LEU A 93 2.86 -5.81 -9.21
CA LEU A 93 2.19 -7.05 -9.55
C LEU A 93 2.91 -7.68 -10.74
N LEU A 94 3.30 -8.94 -10.57
CA LEU A 94 3.89 -9.76 -11.61
C LEU A 94 2.96 -10.94 -11.88
N GLU A 95 2.41 -11.00 -13.09
CA GLU A 95 1.68 -12.18 -13.55
C GLU A 95 2.63 -13.38 -13.60
N LEU A 96 2.26 -14.50 -12.97
CA LEU A 96 3.01 -15.76 -13.05
C LEU A 96 2.34 -16.71 -14.05
N ASP A 97 1.01 -16.78 -14.02
CA ASP A 97 0.14 -17.40 -15.02
C ASP A 97 -1.29 -16.86 -14.88
N ALA A 98 -2.22 -17.32 -15.72
CA ALA A 98 -3.61 -16.84 -15.78
C ALA A 98 -4.39 -16.92 -14.45
N SER A 99 -3.90 -17.67 -13.46
CA SER A 99 -4.53 -17.89 -12.16
C SER A 99 -3.64 -17.54 -10.97
N ARG A 100 -2.42 -17.04 -11.21
CA ARG A 100 -1.45 -16.75 -10.15
C ARG A 100 -0.64 -15.50 -10.46
N CYS A 101 -0.43 -14.68 -9.43
CA CYS A 101 0.43 -13.52 -9.52
C CYS A 101 1.29 -13.39 -8.26
N ARG A 102 2.40 -12.65 -8.38
CA ARG A 102 3.19 -12.20 -7.24
C ARG A 102 2.84 -10.75 -6.94
N VAL A 103 2.50 -10.49 -5.69
CA VAL A 103 2.19 -9.17 -5.15
C VAL A 103 3.37 -8.75 -4.28
N THR A 104 3.95 -7.59 -4.58
CA THR A 104 5.00 -6.97 -3.79
C THR A 104 4.48 -5.66 -3.23
N GLU A 105 4.64 -5.43 -1.93
CA GLU A 105 4.34 -4.14 -1.31
C GLU A 105 5.63 -3.53 -0.75
N THR A 106 5.85 -2.25 -1.08
CA THR A 106 7.06 -1.50 -0.72
C THR A 106 6.71 -0.23 0.02
N PHE A 107 7.38 -0.03 1.16
CA PHE A 107 7.50 1.25 1.86
C PHE A 107 8.85 1.89 1.53
N ASP A 108 8.83 2.90 0.64
CA ASP A 108 9.99 3.66 0.22
C ASP A 108 10.01 5.04 0.88
N TYR A 109 10.98 5.25 1.77
CA TYR A 109 11.13 6.50 2.52
C TYR A 109 12.47 7.17 2.25
N ARG A 110 13.09 6.90 1.08
CA ARG A 110 14.32 7.58 0.63
C ARG A 110 14.13 9.09 0.55
N ASN A 111 13.00 9.53 -0.01
CA ASN A 111 12.63 10.92 -0.24
C ASN A 111 11.64 11.48 0.80
N ALA A 112 11.45 10.78 1.92
CA ALA A 112 10.57 11.26 2.98
C ALA A 112 11.07 12.59 3.54
N ARG A 113 10.16 13.44 4.02
CA ARG A 113 10.54 14.73 4.63
C ARG A 113 11.37 14.57 5.90
N SER A 114 11.19 13.47 6.64
CA SER A 114 11.88 13.23 7.92
C SER A 114 12.24 11.76 8.10
N PRO A 115 13.18 11.22 7.29
CA PRO A 115 13.48 9.78 7.29
C PRO A 115 14.15 9.33 8.59
N LYS A 116 14.98 10.19 9.21
CA LYS A 116 15.58 9.92 10.53
C LYS A 116 14.53 9.79 11.63
N MET A 117 13.43 10.56 11.55
CA MET A 117 12.32 10.46 12.51
C MET A 117 11.60 9.12 12.37
N LEU A 118 11.36 8.67 11.13
CA LEU A 118 10.79 7.33 10.87
C LEU A 118 11.69 6.21 11.43
N GLU A 119 13.01 6.33 11.27
CA GLU A 119 13.97 5.40 11.86
C GLU A 119 13.89 5.39 13.40
N LEU A 120 13.83 6.57 14.03
CA LEU A 120 13.77 6.72 15.49
C LEU A 120 12.48 6.12 16.08
N THR A 121 11.34 6.29 15.41
CA THR A 121 10.05 5.72 15.83
C THR A 121 9.89 4.25 15.47
N LYS A 122 10.94 3.59 14.94
CA LYS A 122 10.94 2.20 14.49
C LYS A 122 9.90 1.92 13.39
N ALA A 123 9.46 2.95 12.66
CA ALA A 123 8.48 2.81 11.58
C ALA A 123 8.89 1.77 10.53
N PRO A 124 10.15 1.65 10.08
CA PRO A 124 10.54 0.61 9.12
C PRO A 124 10.22 -0.81 9.59
N LYS A 125 10.50 -1.14 10.86
CA LYS A 125 10.24 -2.46 11.43
C LYS A 125 8.74 -2.72 11.62
N THR A 126 7.99 -1.72 12.07
CA THR A 126 6.53 -1.83 12.25
C THR A 126 5.81 -1.93 10.90
N ASN A 127 6.26 -1.16 9.91
CA ASN A 127 5.73 -1.20 8.55
C ASN A 127 6.04 -2.53 7.88
N GLN A 128 7.23 -3.11 8.04
CA GLN A 128 7.52 -4.46 7.52
C GLN A 128 6.50 -5.49 8.02
N ARG A 129 6.20 -5.50 9.32
CA ARG A 129 5.17 -6.40 9.89
C ARG A 129 3.78 -6.12 9.33
N SER A 130 3.45 -4.85 9.14
CA SER A 130 2.16 -4.44 8.57
C SER A 130 2.05 -4.89 7.12
N ILE A 131 3.12 -4.73 6.33
CA ILE A 131 3.21 -5.20 4.94
C ILE A 131 2.97 -6.72 4.88
N ILE A 132 3.67 -7.51 5.70
CA ILE A 132 3.47 -8.97 5.74
C ILE A 132 2.01 -9.30 6.08
N ALA A 133 1.41 -8.61 7.04
CA ALA A 133 0.00 -8.80 7.38
C ALA A 133 -0.95 -8.38 6.25
N THR A 134 -0.65 -7.29 5.53
CA THR A 134 -1.41 -6.83 4.36
C THR A 134 -1.40 -7.87 3.26
N LEU A 135 -0.20 -8.32 2.86
CA LEU A 135 -0.01 -9.32 1.82
C LEU A 135 -0.72 -10.64 2.16
N ASN A 136 -0.64 -11.11 3.41
CA ASN A 136 -1.38 -12.29 3.86
C ASN A 136 -2.91 -12.10 3.78
N ARG A 137 -3.42 -10.90 4.08
CA ARG A 137 -4.86 -10.61 3.95
C ARG A 137 -5.30 -10.58 2.49
N ILE A 138 -4.48 -10.01 1.59
CA ILE A 138 -4.73 -10.07 0.14
C ILE A 138 -4.79 -11.52 -0.32
N ALA A 139 -3.78 -12.34 0.02
CA ALA A 139 -3.76 -13.76 -0.36
C ALA A 139 -5.01 -14.51 0.11
N LYS A 140 -5.47 -14.24 1.35
CA LYS A 140 -6.67 -14.85 1.93
C LYS A 140 -7.97 -14.50 1.19
N LEU A 141 -8.04 -13.37 0.48
CA LEU A 141 -9.22 -13.00 -0.31
C LEU A 141 -9.41 -13.88 -1.56
N TYR A 142 -8.36 -14.61 -1.96
CA TYR A 142 -8.32 -15.45 -3.16
C TYR A 142 -7.88 -16.89 -2.86
N SER A 143 -7.98 -17.31 -1.59
CA SER A 143 -7.67 -18.67 -1.14
C SER A 143 -8.88 -19.61 -1.22
#